data_AF-A1CG03-F1
#
_entry.id   AF-A1CG03-F1
#
_cell.length_a   1.000
_cell.length_b   1.000
_cell.length_c   1.000
_cell.angle_alpha   90.00
_cell.angle_beta   90.00
_cell.angle_gamma   90.00
#
_symmetry.space_group_name_H-M   'P 1'
#
loop_
_entity.id
_entity.type
_entity.pdbx_description
1 polymer ?
#
loop_
_entity_poly.entity_id
_entity_poly.type
_entity_poly.pdbx_seq_one_letter_code
_entity_poly.pdbx_strand_id
1 'polypeptide(L)'
;MLSSRILTRRLPQVAARFNAPRAPFSQVRSLAAAELDDPLQNGGYQNPPRQKRAFRDPYGDWWDKQEKRNFGEPVHEENEILGVFSPEQYTHVTSRKALFQIGAFVVTFLGFCGVVSLYYPDKPSAPRTFPGGLEKELGGAHALPVGKSSEDSL
;
A
#
# COMPACT_ATOMS: atom_id res chain seq x y z
N MET A 1 -71.17 26.22 12.23
CA MET A 1 -69.87 26.84 12.56
C MET A 1 -69.39 26.27 13.89
N LEU A 2 -68.70 25.11 13.89
CA LEU A 2 -67.98 24.63 15.07
C LEU A 2 -66.74 23.87 14.63
N SER A 3 -65.62 24.32 15.18
CA SER A 3 -64.24 24.07 14.79
C SER A 3 -63.72 22.79 15.44
N SER A 4 -63.40 21.76 14.64
CA SER A 4 -62.60 20.61 15.08
C SER A 4 -61.12 20.96 15.06
N ARG A 5 -60.51 21.17 16.23
CA ARG A 5 -59.05 21.31 16.39
C ARG A 5 -58.41 19.92 16.48
N ILE A 6 -57.65 19.54 15.46
CA ILE A 6 -56.83 18.31 15.47
C ILE A 6 -55.54 18.61 16.23
N LEU A 7 -55.35 17.94 17.36
CA LEU A 7 -54.17 18.05 18.22
C LEU A 7 -53.10 17.07 17.72
N THR A 8 -52.14 17.52 16.92
CA THR A 8 -51.01 16.69 16.49
C THR A 8 -49.95 16.62 17.59
N ARG A 9 -49.90 15.51 18.32
CA ARG A 9 -48.84 15.22 19.29
C ARG A 9 -47.57 14.80 18.52
N ARG A 10 -46.54 15.66 18.50
CA ARG A 10 -45.20 15.28 18.00
C ARG A 10 -44.55 14.28 18.96
N LEU A 11 -44.08 13.15 18.43
CA LEU A 11 -43.23 12.21 19.17
C LEU A 11 -41.81 12.78 19.30
N PRO A 12 -41.14 12.65 20.47
CA PRO A 12 -39.75 13.04 20.60
C PRO A 12 -38.86 12.04 19.84
N GLN A 13 -38.15 12.52 18.81
CA GLN A 13 -37.05 11.78 18.20
C GLN A 13 -35.88 11.79 19.19
N VAL A 14 -35.74 10.73 19.99
CA VAL A 14 -34.52 10.48 20.74
C VAL A 14 -33.49 9.94 19.74
N ALA A 15 -32.58 10.82 19.30
CA ALA A 15 -31.43 10.41 18.52
C ALA A 15 -30.47 9.63 19.43
N ALA A 16 -30.43 8.31 19.28
CA ALA A 16 -29.41 7.48 19.92
C ALA A 16 -28.03 7.86 19.35
N ARG A 17 -27.24 8.60 20.13
CA ARG A 17 -25.84 8.86 19.82
C ARG A 17 -25.04 7.60 20.13
N PHE A 18 -24.80 6.78 19.11
CA PHE A 18 -23.81 5.72 19.21
C PHE A 18 -22.42 6.34 19.21
N ASN A 19 -21.74 6.32 20.37
CA ASN A 19 -20.31 6.57 20.44
C ASN A 19 -19.59 5.33 19.88
N ALA A 20 -19.39 5.29 18.57
CA ALA A 20 -18.52 4.29 17.97
C ALA A 20 -17.08 4.53 18.49
N PRO A 21 -16.39 3.50 19.02
CA PRO A 21 -15.00 3.64 19.44
C PRO A 21 -14.15 3.95 18.20
N ARG A 22 -13.63 5.19 18.14
CA ARG A 22 -12.69 5.61 17.11
C ARG A 22 -11.39 4.84 17.33
N ALA A 23 -10.93 4.15 16.29
CA ALA A 23 -9.66 3.46 16.35
C ALA A 23 -8.51 4.45 16.64
N PRO A 24 -7.59 4.14 17.58
CA PRO A 24 -6.55 5.08 18.04
C PRO A 24 -5.55 5.47 16.94
N PHE A 25 -5.49 4.71 15.85
CA PHE A 25 -4.63 4.99 14.70
C PHE A 25 -5.27 5.95 13.67
N SER A 26 -6.53 6.37 13.86
CA SER A 26 -7.23 7.28 12.93
C SER A 26 -7.19 8.76 13.34
N GLN A 27 -6.21 9.15 14.16
CA GLN A 27 -5.93 10.57 14.38
C GLN A 27 -5.25 11.16 13.13
N VAL A 28 -6.08 11.66 12.21
CA VAL A 28 -5.63 12.68 11.27
C VAL A 28 -5.37 13.92 12.11
N ARG A 29 -4.12 14.10 12.53
CA ARG A 29 -3.65 15.29 13.22
C ARG A 29 -3.71 16.43 12.20
N SER A 30 -4.83 17.13 12.12
CA SER A 30 -4.87 18.42 11.46
C SER A 30 -4.01 19.37 12.29
N LEU A 31 -2.76 19.54 11.88
CA LEU A 31 -1.89 20.59 12.42
C LEU A 31 -2.54 21.93 12.08
N ALA A 32 -3.21 22.53 13.06
CA ALA A 32 -3.51 23.94 13.03
C ALA A 32 -2.23 24.69 13.41
N ALA A 33 -1.34 24.87 12.43
CA ALA A 33 -0.24 25.82 12.52
C ALA A 33 -0.82 27.21 12.23
N ALA A 34 -1.07 27.98 13.28
CA ALA A 34 -1.39 29.39 13.18
C ALA A 34 -0.09 30.19 13.30
N GLU A 35 0.59 30.40 12.18
CA GLU A 35 1.37 31.61 11.88
C GLU A 35 1.72 31.60 10.38
N LEU A 36 1.08 32.48 9.61
CA LEU A 36 1.50 32.82 8.25
C LEU A 36 2.56 33.92 8.39
N ASP A 37 3.83 33.63 8.08
CA ASP A 37 4.69 34.43 7.17
C ASP A 37 6.15 33.90 7.04
N ASP A 38 6.35 32.63 6.65
CA ASP A 38 7.49 32.19 5.80
C ASP A 38 7.29 30.70 5.40
N PRO A 39 6.80 30.39 4.18
CA PRO A 39 6.61 29.00 3.75
C PRO A 39 7.93 28.22 3.59
N LEU A 40 9.09 28.88 3.63
CA LEU A 40 10.40 28.26 3.62
C LEU A 40 11.24 28.88 4.74
N GLN A 41 11.33 28.21 5.89
CA GLN A 41 12.25 28.56 7.00
C GLN A 41 13.74 28.41 6.60
N ASN A 42 14.15 29.09 5.53
CA ASN A 42 15.39 28.85 4.78
C ASN A 42 16.40 29.99 4.99
N GLY A 43 16.14 30.89 5.94
CA GLY A 43 17.07 31.95 6.33
C GLY A 43 17.46 32.91 5.20
N GLY A 44 16.58 33.12 4.22
CA GLY A 44 16.84 33.95 3.05
C GLY A 44 17.66 33.27 1.94
N TYR A 45 17.88 31.96 2.01
CA TYR A 45 18.52 31.21 0.94
C TYR A 45 17.66 31.21 -0.34
N GLN A 46 18.31 31.39 -1.48
CA GLN A 46 17.63 31.45 -2.77
C GLN A 46 17.09 30.07 -3.16
N ASN A 47 15.77 29.89 -3.10
CA ASN A 47 15.16 28.63 -3.51
C ASN A 47 14.65 28.69 -4.96
N PRO A 48 15.35 28.09 -5.95
CA PRO A 48 14.86 27.98 -7.32
C PRO A 48 13.60 27.11 -7.42
N PRO A 49 12.90 27.05 -8.57
CA PRO A 49 11.73 26.19 -8.74
C PRO A 49 12.04 24.71 -8.53
N ARG A 50 11.09 23.98 -7.94
CA ARG A 50 11.17 22.54 -7.67
C ARG A 50 11.12 21.72 -8.98
N GLN A 51 12.26 21.50 -9.61
CA GLN A 51 12.40 20.70 -10.83
C GLN A 51 13.47 19.62 -10.67
N LYS A 52 13.09 18.36 -10.95
CA LYS A 52 14.05 17.25 -10.92
C LYS A 52 15.07 17.40 -12.04
N ARG A 53 16.35 17.31 -11.70
CA ARG A 53 17.49 17.46 -12.64
C ARG A 53 17.46 16.42 -13.76
N ALA A 54 16.93 15.23 -13.50
CA ALA A 54 16.76 14.20 -14.53
C ALA A 54 16.00 14.71 -15.78
N PHE A 55 15.03 15.62 -15.62
CA PHE A 55 14.25 16.21 -16.71
C PHE A 55 14.95 17.36 -17.45
N ARG A 56 16.12 17.80 -16.99
CA ARG A 56 16.91 18.77 -17.75
C ARG A 56 17.45 18.12 -19.02
N ASP A 57 17.67 18.96 -20.02
CA ASP A 57 18.21 18.56 -21.31
C ASP A 57 19.49 17.70 -21.12
N PRO A 58 19.48 16.42 -21.50
CA PRO A 58 20.64 15.56 -21.38
C PRO A 58 21.79 15.96 -22.31
N TYR A 59 21.53 16.74 -23.35
CA TYR A 59 22.55 17.20 -24.31
C TYR A 59 23.03 18.62 -24.04
N GLY A 60 22.56 19.25 -22.96
CA GLY A 60 22.99 20.59 -22.56
C GLY A 60 24.48 20.65 -22.24
N ASP A 61 25.09 21.81 -22.49
CA ASP A 61 26.51 22.03 -22.19
C ASP A 61 26.74 22.33 -20.70
N TRP A 62 26.40 21.37 -19.83
CA TRP A 62 26.55 21.49 -18.38
C TRP A 62 28.02 21.43 -17.95
N TRP A 63 28.39 22.19 -16.93
CA TRP A 63 29.71 22.09 -16.27
C TRP A 63 29.88 20.72 -15.60
N ASP A 64 28.90 20.31 -14.79
CA ASP A 64 28.78 18.94 -14.28
C ASP A 64 27.82 18.17 -15.19
N LYS A 65 28.38 17.30 -16.04
CA LYS A 65 27.62 16.46 -16.97
C LYS A 65 26.77 15.42 -16.26
N GLN A 66 27.17 14.94 -15.08
CA GLN A 66 26.48 13.89 -14.36
C GLN A 66 25.25 14.42 -13.62
N GLU A 67 25.40 15.56 -12.95
CA GLU A 67 24.29 16.23 -12.25
C GLU A 67 23.45 17.14 -13.16
N LYS A 68 23.90 17.41 -14.39
CA LYS A 68 23.28 18.40 -15.30
C LYS A 68 23.18 19.78 -14.63
N ARG A 69 24.32 20.26 -14.10
CA ARG A 69 24.42 21.47 -13.27
C ARG A 69 25.55 22.38 -13.72
N ASN A 70 25.34 23.69 -13.63
CA ASN A 70 26.37 24.68 -13.87
C ASN A 70 27.02 25.17 -12.58
N PHE A 71 28.28 25.60 -12.67
CA PHE A 71 28.99 26.19 -11.54
C PHE A 71 28.33 27.51 -11.11
N GLY A 72 28.15 27.72 -9.81
CA GLY A 72 27.50 28.92 -9.25
C GLY A 72 25.97 28.99 -9.41
N GLU A 73 25.34 27.99 -10.02
CA GLU A 73 23.88 27.89 -10.11
C GLU A 73 23.26 27.68 -8.71
N PRO A 74 22.24 28.46 -8.31
CA PRO A 74 21.49 28.22 -7.08
C PRO A 74 20.92 26.80 -7.05
N VAL A 75 21.02 26.15 -5.89
CA VAL A 75 20.58 24.77 -5.68
C VAL A 75 19.25 24.80 -4.94
N HIS A 76 18.28 23.98 -5.33
CA HIS A 76 17.04 23.86 -4.56
C HIS A 76 17.34 23.29 -3.18
N GLU A 77 16.61 23.71 -2.13
CA GLU A 77 16.82 23.19 -0.77
C GLU A 77 16.80 21.65 -0.71
N GLU A 78 15.77 21.02 -1.30
CA GLU A 78 15.61 19.57 -1.40
C GLU A 78 16.36 18.94 -2.60
N ASN A 79 17.57 19.39 -2.90
CA ASN A 79 18.33 18.89 -4.04
C ASN A 79 18.69 17.39 -3.92
N GLU A 80 18.68 16.83 -2.72
CA GLU A 80 18.81 15.39 -2.49
C GLU A 80 17.66 14.58 -3.11
N ILE A 81 16.44 15.14 -3.13
CA ILE A 81 15.27 14.51 -3.77
C ILE A 81 15.18 14.89 -5.25
N LEU A 82 15.67 16.07 -5.64
CA LEU A 82 15.59 16.55 -7.03
C LEU A 82 16.83 16.20 -7.86
N GLY A 83 17.87 15.63 -7.24
CA GLY A 83 19.12 15.24 -7.89
C GLY A 83 18.92 14.14 -8.92
N VAL A 84 19.92 13.94 -9.78
CA VAL A 84 19.89 12.87 -10.81
C VAL A 84 19.92 11.48 -10.17
N PHE A 85 20.61 11.34 -9.02
CA PHE A 85 20.72 10.08 -8.29
C PHE A 85 19.51 9.74 -7.40
N SER A 86 18.50 10.62 -7.36
CA SER A 86 17.26 10.34 -6.65
C SER A 86 16.36 9.38 -7.46
N PRO A 87 15.43 8.66 -6.80
CA PRO A 87 14.52 7.73 -7.46
C PRO A 87 13.85 8.30 -8.71
N GLU A 88 13.78 7.51 -9.78
CA GLU A 88 13.35 8.02 -11.08
C GLU A 88 11.88 8.45 -11.11
N GLN A 89 11.63 9.65 -11.66
CA GLN A 89 10.27 10.18 -11.76
C GLN A 89 9.67 9.75 -13.10
N TYR A 90 8.70 8.84 -13.04
CA TYR A 90 8.03 8.33 -14.24
C TYR A 90 6.92 9.29 -14.72
N THR A 91 6.88 9.59 -16.03
CA THR A 91 5.96 10.58 -16.61
C THR A 91 4.92 10.01 -17.59
N HIS A 92 5.09 8.76 -18.04
CA HIS A 92 4.18 8.18 -19.05
C HIS A 92 2.76 7.93 -18.52
N VAL A 93 2.61 7.65 -17.23
CA VAL A 93 1.31 7.44 -16.57
C VAL A 93 1.31 8.07 -15.18
N THR A 94 0.16 8.58 -14.77
CA THR A 94 -0.03 9.12 -13.42
C THR A 94 0.06 8.01 -12.37
N SER A 95 0.57 8.32 -11.19
CA SER A 95 0.75 7.34 -10.10
C SER A 95 -0.55 6.62 -9.74
N ARG A 96 -1.68 7.34 -9.76
CA ARG A 96 -3.01 6.76 -9.51
C ARG A 96 -3.37 5.69 -10.54
N LYS A 97 -3.10 5.95 -11.83
CA LYS A 97 -3.38 5.00 -12.91
C LYS A 97 -2.42 3.81 -12.85
N ALA A 98 -1.15 4.04 -12.55
CA ALA A 98 -0.17 2.98 -12.39
C ALA A 98 -0.56 2.00 -11.26
N LEU A 99 -0.91 2.53 -10.08
CA LEU A 99 -1.38 1.71 -8.95
C LEU A 99 -2.65 0.93 -9.28
N PHE A 100 -3.60 1.56 -9.98
CA PHE A 100 -4.81 0.88 -10.42
C PHE A 100 -4.50 -0.27 -11.38
N GLN A 101 -3.62 -0.06 -12.36
CA GLN A 101 -3.26 -1.09 -13.33
C GLN A 101 -2.53 -2.27 -12.69
N ILE A 102 -1.56 -2.00 -11.81
CA ILE A 102 -0.83 -3.05 -11.08
C ILE A 102 -1.80 -3.81 -10.15
N GLY A 103 -2.66 -3.09 -9.43
CA GLY A 103 -3.66 -3.71 -8.56
C GLY A 103 -4.64 -4.59 -9.35
N ALA A 104 -5.13 -4.10 -10.49
CA ALA A 104 -6.00 -4.87 -11.36
C ALA A 104 -5.29 -6.14 -11.89
N PHE A 105 -4.04 -6.04 -12.30
CA PHE A 105 -3.24 -7.19 -12.72
C PHE A 105 -3.10 -8.23 -11.60
N VAL A 106 -2.72 -7.80 -10.39
CA VAL A 106 -2.54 -8.72 -9.25
C VAL A 106 -3.86 -9.40 -8.87
N VAL A 107 -4.94 -8.64 -8.76
CA VAL A 107 -6.26 -9.19 -8.41
C VAL A 107 -6.77 -10.16 -9.47
N THR A 108 -6.62 -9.82 -10.75
CA THR A 108 -7.07 -10.70 -11.84
C THR A 108 -6.23 -11.98 -11.91
N PHE A 109 -4.91 -11.87 -11.80
CA PHE A 109 -4.02 -13.03 -11.84
C PHE A 109 -4.23 -13.96 -10.64
N LEU A 110 -4.18 -13.43 -9.41
CA LEU A 110 -4.38 -14.24 -8.20
C LEU A 110 -5.82 -14.74 -8.08
N GLY A 111 -6.80 -13.94 -8.50
CA GLY A 111 -8.19 -14.37 -8.59
C GLY A 111 -8.36 -15.54 -9.54
N PHE A 112 -7.73 -15.50 -10.71
CA PHE A 112 -7.71 -16.62 -11.65
C PHE A 112 -7.05 -17.87 -11.05
N CYS A 113 -5.87 -17.74 -10.43
CA CYS A 113 -5.22 -18.86 -9.74
C CYS A 113 -6.09 -19.46 -8.65
N GLY A 114 -6.79 -18.63 -7.87
CA GLY A 114 -7.73 -19.07 -6.84
C GLY A 114 -8.91 -19.84 -7.43
N VAL A 115 -9.52 -19.34 -8.51
CA VAL A 115 -10.59 -20.04 -9.23
C VAL A 115 -10.10 -21.39 -9.74
N VAL A 116 -8.95 -21.43 -10.41
CA VAL A 116 -8.36 -22.70 -10.89
C VAL A 116 -8.15 -23.66 -9.73
N SER A 117 -7.58 -23.21 -8.61
CA SER A 117 -7.34 -24.05 -7.44
C SER A 117 -8.63 -24.66 -6.83
N LEU A 118 -9.78 -24.00 -6.97
CA LEU A 118 -11.06 -24.50 -6.46
C LEU A 118 -11.69 -25.56 -7.37
N TYR A 119 -11.46 -25.46 -8.69
CA TYR A 119 -12.07 -26.34 -9.69
C TYR A 119 -11.12 -27.42 -10.21
N TYR A 120 -9.82 -27.31 -9.92
CA TYR A 120 -8.86 -28.30 -10.37
C TYR A 120 -9.06 -29.61 -9.61
N PRO A 121 -9.21 -30.76 -10.31
CA PRO A 121 -9.45 -32.03 -9.65
C PRO A 121 -8.21 -32.47 -8.85
N ASP A 122 -8.47 -33.12 -7.72
CA ASP A 122 -7.42 -33.73 -6.93
C ASP A 122 -6.68 -34.81 -7.71
N LYS A 123 -5.43 -35.05 -7.32
CA LYS A 123 -4.59 -36.08 -7.94
C LYS A 123 -5.29 -37.45 -7.85
N PRO A 124 -5.45 -38.18 -8.96
CA PRO A 124 -6.15 -39.47 -8.99
C PRO A 124 -5.36 -40.63 -8.36
N SER A 125 -4.28 -40.35 -7.62
CA SER A 125 -3.45 -41.34 -6.96
C SER A 125 -3.54 -41.18 -5.45
N ALA A 126 -3.70 -42.30 -4.74
CA ALA A 126 -3.56 -42.31 -3.28
C ALA A 126 -2.18 -41.74 -2.87
N PRO A 127 -2.08 -41.00 -1.76
CA PRO A 127 -0.79 -40.62 -1.18
C PRO A 127 0.06 -41.87 -0.92
N ARG A 128 1.37 -41.77 -1.17
CA ARG A 128 2.28 -42.88 -0.92
C ARG A 128 2.40 -43.12 0.59
N THR A 129 2.11 -44.33 1.01
CA THR A 129 2.24 -44.76 2.41
C THR A 129 3.49 -45.61 2.60
N PHE A 130 4.01 -45.63 3.83
CA PHE A 130 5.17 -46.43 4.22
C PHE A 130 4.90 -47.16 5.55
N PRO A 131 5.50 -48.34 5.76
CA PRO A 131 5.37 -49.07 7.03
C PRO A 131 5.94 -48.22 8.17
N GLY A 132 5.21 -48.14 9.28
CA GLY A 132 5.57 -47.35 10.46
C GLY A 132 5.73 -45.85 10.21
N GLY A 133 5.28 -45.31 9.07
CA GLY A 133 5.36 -43.88 8.75
C GLY A 133 6.77 -43.32 8.64
N LEU A 134 7.77 -44.20 8.48
CA LEU A 134 9.21 -43.90 8.54
C LEU A 134 9.64 -43.14 9.82
N GLU A 135 8.95 -43.35 10.94
CA GLU A 135 9.22 -42.59 12.18
C GLU A 135 10.67 -42.72 12.65
N LYS A 136 11.27 -43.91 12.50
CA LYS A 136 12.67 -44.14 12.88
C LYS A 136 13.65 -43.49 11.92
N GLU A 137 13.42 -43.57 10.61
CA GLU A 137 14.30 -42.97 9.61
C GLU A 137 14.20 -41.44 9.57
N LEU A 138 13.07 -40.85 9.99
CA LEU A 138 12.83 -39.40 9.98
C LEU A 138 13.29 -38.68 11.25
N GLY A 139 13.85 -39.38 12.24
CA GLY A 139 14.41 -38.77 13.45
C GLY A 139 13.64 -39.04 14.74
N GLY A 140 12.75 -40.03 14.75
CA GLY A 140 12.08 -40.53 15.96
C GLY A 140 10.80 -39.79 16.33
N ALA A 141 10.39 -39.90 17.59
CA ALA A 141 9.05 -39.55 18.08
C ALA A 141 8.59 -38.09 17.88
N HIS A 142 9.48 -37.18 17.49
CA HIS A 142 9.17 -35.76 17.23
C HIS A 142 9.23 -35.38 15.74
N ALA A 143 9.57 -36.32 14.86
CA ALA A 143 9.56 -36.09 13.43
C ALA A 143 8.12 -36.13 12.88
N LEU A 144 7.84 -35.34 11.84
CA LEU A 144 6.57 -35.41 11.13
C LEU A 144 6.49 -36.75 10.38
N PRO A 145 5.57 -37.66 10.72
CA PRO A 145 5.50 -38.97 10.07
C PRO A 145 4.96 -38.83 8.65
N VAL A 146 5.44 -39.69 7.75
CA VAL A 146 4.79 -39.88 6.44
C VAL A 146 3.58 -40.80 6.64
N GLY A 147 2.58 -40.75 5.75
CA GLY A 147 1.36 -41.56 5.84
C GLY A 147 1.66 -43.04 6.08
N LYS A 148 0.98 -43.63 7.08
CA LYS A 148 1.15 -45.04 7.50
C LYS A 148 0.37 -45.97 6.57
N SER A 149 0.94 -47.14 6.26
CA SER A 149 0.22 -48.20 5.54
C SER A 149 -0.87 -48.81 6.42
N SER A 150 -2.00 -49.19 5.82
CA SER A 150 -3.17 -49.75 6.51
C SER A 150 -2.91 -51.06 7.27
N GLU A 151 -1.81 -51.75 6.95
CA GLU A 151 -1.38 -52.99 7.61
C GLU A 151 -0.95 -52.77 9.07
N ASP A 152 -0.57 -51.54 9.45
CA ASP A 152 -0.13 -51.21 10.81
C ASP A 152 -1.26 -50.68 11.73
N SER A 153 -2.51 -50.64 11.24
CA SER A 153 -3.68 -50.13 11.98
C SER A 153 -4.58 -51.23 12.58
N LEU A 154 -4.15 -52.49 12.50
CA LEU A 154 -4.77 -53.68 13.10
C LEU A 154 -4.00 -54.10 14.36
#